data_AF-A0A1I4I2U1-F1
#
_entry.id   AF-A0A1I4I2U1-F1
#
_cell.length_a   1.000
_cell.length_b   1.000
_cell.length_c   1.000
_cell.angle_alpha   90.00
_cell.angle_beta   90.00
_cell.angle_gamma   90.00
#
_symmetry.space_group_name_H-M   'P 1'
#
loop_
_entity.id
_entity.type
_entity.pdbx_description
1 polymer ?
#
loop_
_entity_poly.entity_id
_entity_poly.type
_entity_poly.pdbx_seq_one_letter_code
_entity_poly.pdbx_strand_id
1 'polypeptide(L)'
;MAKELKRSEYDMTELAEKIRLFREYLGLTSKAFGEGIGYSGSYISQLEHETRDIPENIVNLICNAYGVDVEYFAGNISLEDAT
;
A
#
# COMPACT_ATOMS: atom_id res chain seq x y z
N MET A 1 17.53 4.11 8.02
CA MET A 1 16.58 3.94 9.15
C MET A 1 15.21 3.95 8.52
N ALA A 2 14.48 2.84 8.55
CA ALA A 2 13.10 2.83 8.05
C ALA A 2 12.31 3.85 8.88
N LYS A 3 11.77 4.88 8.22
CA LYS A 3 10.95 5.89 8.87
C LYS A 3 9.60 5.25 9.17
N GLU A 4 9.18 5.30 10.43
CA GLU A 4 7.87 4.81 10.84
C GLU A 4 6.90 6.00 10.81
N LEU A 5 5.98 6.00 9.83
CA LEU A 5 4.96 7.04 9.69
C LEU A 5 3.70 6.68 10.51
N LYS A 6 3.08 7.70 11.12
CA LYS A 6 1.86 7.51 11.91
C LYS A 6 0.63 7.53 11.01
N ARG A 7 -0.42 6.78 11.37
CA ARG A 7 -1.70 6.72 10.63
C ARG A 7 -2.29 8.11 10.31
N SER A 8 -2.14 9.07 11.22
CA SER A 8 -2.63 10.44 11.05
C SER A 8 -1.96 11.22 9.92
N GLU A 9 -0.87 10.71 9.34
CA GLU A 9 -0.11 11.35 8.25
C GLU A 9 -0.58 10.90 6.86
N TYR A 10 -1.55 9.99 6.78
CA TYR A 10 -2.12 9.55 5.51
C TYR A 10 -3.51 10.17 5.30
N ASP A 11 -3.76 10.65 4.09
CA ASP A 11 -5.12 10.74 3.58
C ASP A 11 -5.62 9.32 3.25
N MET A 12 -6.70 8.89 3.90
CA MET A 12 -7.17 7.50 3.79
C MET A 12 -7.78 7.17 2.42
N THR A 13 -8.35 8.17 1.73
CA THR A 13 -8.90 8.03 0.38
C THR A 13 -7.75 7.91 -0.62
N GLU A 14 -6.74 8.79 -0.53
CA GLU A 14 -5.55 8.68 -1.40
C GLU A 14 -4.73 7.40 -1.13
N LEU A 15 -4.72 6.90 0.10
CA LEU A 15 -3.97 5.70 0.45
C LEU A 15 -4.51 4.45 -0.28
N ALA A 16 -5.83 4.31 -0.41
CA ALA A 16 -6.45 3.22 -1.16
C ALA A 16 -6.00 3.22 -2.63
N GLU A 17 -6.00 4.40 -3.25
CA GLU A 17 -5.57 4.58 -4.63
C GLU A 17 -4.08 4.27 -4.82
N LYS A 18 -3.21 4.74 -3.91
CA LYS A 18 -1.76 4.47 -3.99
C LYS A 18 -1.43 2.99 -3.82
N ILE A 19 -2.13 2.27 -2.94
CA ILE A 19 -1.97 0.80 -2.82
C ILE A 19 -2.30 0.13 -4.15
N ARG A 20 -3.38 0.56 -4.81
CA ARG A 20 -3.78 0.04 -6.12
C ARG A 20 -2.74 0.35 -7.20
N LEU A 21 -2.31 1.61 -7.31
CA LEU A 21 -1.33 2.05 -8.31
C LEU A 21 0.01 1.32 -8.15
N PHE A 22 0.48 1.17 -6.91
CA PHE A 22 1.69 0.40 -6.63
C PHE A 22 1.56 -1.07 -7.03
N ARG A 23 0.43 -1.70 -6.70
CA ARG A 23 0.17 -3.08 -7.14
C ARG A 23 0.18 -3.21 -8.68
N GLU A 24 -0.46 -2.27 -9.37
CA GLU A 24 -0.52 -2.25 -10.84
C GLU A 24 0.87 -2.02 -11.46
N TYR A 25 1.69 -1.17 -10.85
CA TYR A 25 3.09 -0.97 -11.24
C TYR A 25 3.93 -2.24 -11.13
N LEU A 26 3.73 -3.04 -10.08
CA LEU A 26 4.36 -4.36 -9.94
C LEU A 26 3.82 -5.41 -10.92
N GLY A 27 2.76 -5.10 -11.67
CA GLY A 27 2.09 -6.03 -12.58
C GLY A 27 1.38 -7.18 -11.86
N LEU A 28 1.01 -7.00 -10.60
CA LEU A 28 0.43 -8.05 -9.77
C LEU A 28 -1.10 -8.00 -9.73
N THR A 29 -1.71 -9.18 -9.70
CA THR A 29 -3.14 -9.32 -9.37
C THR A 29 -3.35 -9.03 -7.88
N SER A 30 -4.56 -8.63 -7.47
CA SER A 30 -4.88 -8.44 -6.04
C SER A 30 -4.61 -9.70 -5.21
N LYS A 31 -4.78 -10.90 -5.81
CA LYS A 31 -4.45 -12.17 -5.17
C LYS A 31 -2.94 -12.30 -4.90
N ALA A 32 -2.10 -12.13 -5.92
CA ALA A 32 -0.65 -12.25 -5.78
C ALA A 32 -0.08 -11.17 -4.84
N PHE A 33 -0.63 -9.96 -4.89
CA PHE A 33 -0.27 -8.87 -3.98
C PHE A 33 -0.67 -9.19 -2.54
N GLY A 34 -1.91 -9.63 -2.31
CA GLY A 34 -2.37 -10.02 -0.98
C GLY A 34 -1.53 -11.14 -0.38
N GLU A 35 -1.22 -12.19 -1.15
CA GLU A 35 -0.42 -13.34 -0.70
C GLU A 35 0.96 -12.90 -0.20
N GLY A 36 1.60 -11.91 -0.83
CA GLY A 36 2.90 -11.41 -0.40
C GLY A 36 2.89 -10.65 0.93
N ILE A 37 1.73 -10.17 1.37
CA ILE A 37 1.55 -9.44 2.65
C ILE A 37 0.60 -10.15 3.63
N GLY A 38 0.26 -11.42 3.37
CA GLY A 38 -0.55 -12.24 4.27
C GLY A 38 -2.06 -11.95 4.24
N TYR A 39 -2.57 -11.30 3.20
CA TYR A 39 -3.99 -11.01 3.00
C TYR A 39 -4.57 -11.76 1.79
N SER A 40 -5.89 -11.93 1.75
CA SER A 40 -6.55 -12.49 0.56
C SER A 40 -6.68 -11.42 -0.53
N GLY A 41 -6.73 -11.84 -1.80
CA GLY A 41 -6.95 -10.88 -2.91
C GLY A 41 -8.29 -10.14 -2.81
N SER A 42 -9.32 -10.77 -2.25
CA SER A 42 -10.59 -10.09 -1.98
C SER A 42 -10.45 -9.01 -0.89
N TYR A 43 -9.60 -9.24 0.11
CA TYR A 43 -9.31 -8.22 1.12
C TYR A 43 -8.65 -7.00 0.49
N ILE A 44 -7.61 -7.21 -0.34
CA ILE A 44 -6.95 -6.12 -1.09
C ILE A 44 -7.95 -5.38 -1.97
N SER A 45 -8.77 -6.12 -2.74
CA SER A 45 -9.79 -5.51 -3.59
C SER A 45 -10.78 -4.63 -2.80
N GLN A 46 -11.18 -5.05 -1.60
CA GLN A 46 -12.07 -4.25 -0.76
C GLN A 46 -11.43 -2.94 -0.29
N LEU A 47 -10.12 -2.96 0.01
CA LEU A 47 -9.37 -1.75 0.39
C LEU A 47 -9.27 -0.78 -0.78
N GLU A 48 -8.91 -1.27 -1.97
CA GLU A 48 -8.74 -0.46 -3.19
C GLU A 48 -10.05 0.19 -3.68
N HIS A 49 -11.20 -0.32 -3.25
CA HIS A 49 -12.53 0.22 -3.55
C HIS A 49 -13.17 0.93 -2.34
N GLU A 50 -12.42 1.15 -1.26
CA GLU A 50 -12.89 1.82 -0.05
C GLU A 50 -14.13 1.18 0.60
N THR A 51 -14.37 -0.11 0.31
CA THR A 51 -15.46 -0.90 0.91
C THR A 51 -15.08 -1.48 2.26
N ARG A 52 -13.84 -1.24 2.71
CA ARG A 52 -13.27 -1.68 3.98
C ARG A 52 -12.21 -0.70 4.44
N ASP A 53 -12.15 -0.49 5.77
CA ASP A 53 -11.11 0.32 6.40
C ASP A 53 -9.70 -0.27 6.20
N ILE A 54 -8.76 0.62 5.88
CA ILE A 54 -7.35 0.26 5.74
C ILE A 54 -6.74 0.04 7.14
N PRO A 55 -6.14 -1.14 7.40
CA PRO A 55 -5.52 -1.42 8.69
C PRO A 55 -4.19 -0.67 8.83
N GLU A 56 -3.86 -0.25 10.05
CA GLU A 56 -2.76 0.69 10.32
C GLU A 56 -1.39 0.17 9.87
N ASN A 57 -1.20 -1.15 9.89
CA ASN A 57 0.07 -1.79 9.60
C ASN A 57 0.26 -2.16 8.12
N ILE A 58 -0.74 -1.95 7.25
CA ILE A 58 -0.64 -2.48 5.87
C ILE A 58 0.50 -1.86 5.08
N VAL A 59 0.75 -0.56 5.27
CA VAL A 59 1.82 0.15 4.57
C VAL A 59 3.17 -0.47 4.94
N ASN A 60 3.39 -0.72 6.24
CA ASN A 60 4.62 -1.38 6.71
C ASN A 60 4.77 -2.79 6.13
N LEU A 61 3.68 -3.56 6.02
CA LEU A 61 3.71 -4.88 5.38
C LEU A 61 4.09 -4.78 3.90
N ILE A 62 3.50 -3.82 3.17
CA ILE A 62 3.79 -3.58 1.75
C ILE A 62 5.25 -3.16 1.55
N CYS A 63 5.74 -2.18 2.31
CA CYS A 63 7.14 -1.72 2.25
C CYS A 63 8.12 -2.87 2.50
N ASN A 64 7.86 -3.70 3.52
CA ASN A 64 8.73 -4.83 3.84
C ASN A 64 8.69 -5.95 2.77
N ALA A 65 7.54 -6.20 2.16
CA ALA A 65 7.38 -7.26 1.17
C ALA A 65 7.92 -6.88 -0.22
N TYR A 66 7.79 -5.61 -0.61
CA TYR A 66 8.02 -5.17 -1.99
C TYR A 66 9.10 -4.10 -2.15
N GLY A 67 9.71 -3.63 -1.05
CA GLY A 67 10.86 -2.73 -1.10
C GLY A 67 10.54 -1.28 -1.49
N VAL A 68 9.27 -0.87 -1.40
CA VAL A 68 8.84 0.51 -1.70
C VAL A 68 9.01 1.42 -0.49
N ASP A 69 9.46 2.66 -0.72
CA ASP A 69 9.58 3.67 0.31
C ASP A 69 8.19 4.16 0.80
N VAL A 70 8.04 4.28 2.12
CA VAL A 70 6.81 4.68 2.80
C VAL A 70 6.33 6.08 2.37
N GLU A 71 7.25 6.96 1.98
CA GLU A 71 6.96 8.34 1.56
C GLU A 71 6.09 8.41 0.31
N TYR A 72 6.08 7.37 -0.52
CA TYR A 72 5.15 7.25 -1.65
C TYR A 72 3.70 7.26 -1.16
N PHE A 73 3.38 6.42 -0.18
CA PHE A 73 2.03 6.31 0.39
C PHE A 73 1.62 7.60 1.10
N ALA A 74 2.58 8.31 1.70
CA ALA A 74 2.37 9.64 2.27
C ALA A 74 2.17 10.75 1.22
N GLY A 75 2.53 10.51 -0.05
CA GLY A 75 2.39 11.49 -1.15
C GLY A 75 3.54 12.49 -1.25
N ASN A 76 4.66 12.20 -0.58
CA ASN A 76 5.81 13.08 -0.54
C ASN A 76 6.77 12.86 -1.72
N ILE A 77 6.72 11.68 -2.34
CA ILE A 77 7.57 11.31 -3.48
C ILE A 77 6.76 10.58 -4.56
N SER A 78 7.29 10.56 -5.78
CA SER A 78 6.71 9.80 -6.89
C SER A 78 6.97 8.30 -6.73
N LEU A 79 6.24 7.46 -7.48
CA LEU A 79 6.48 6.03 -7.48
C LEU A 79 7.86 5.66 -8.03
N GLU A 80 8.35 6.42 -9.02
CA GLU A 80 9.67 6.23 -9.63
C GLU A 80 10.80 6.48 -8.63
N ASP A 81 10.62 7.42 -7.70
CA ASP A 81 11.60 7.74 -6.66
C ASP A 81 11.56 6.76 -5.47
N ALA A 82 10.48 5.96 -5.36
CA ALA A 82 10.22 5.10 -4.22
C ALA A 82 10.65 3.64 -4.42
N THR A 83 11.04 3.24 -5.64
CA THR A 83 11.33 1.86 -6.05
C THR A 83 12.73 1.68 -6.61
#